data_AF-A0A183VDK1-F1
#
_entry.id   AF-A0A183VDK1-F1
#
_cell.length_a   1.000
_cell.length_b   1.000
_cell.length_c   1.000
_cell.angle_alpha   90.00
_cell.angle_beta   90.00
_cell.angle_gamma   90.00
#
_symmetry.space_group_name_H-M   'P 1'
#
loop_
_entity.id
_entity.type
_entity.pdbx_description
1 polymer ?
#
loop_
_entity_poly.entity_id
_entity_poly.type
_entity_poly.pdbx_seq_one_letter_code
_entity_poly.pdbx_strand_id
1 'polypeptide(L)'
;MLWWAQEQDEKKSPNLCAFTEHFNKVSYWVRTLVIQPSEQRLREKYLLKFVKIMKQLRNMGNYNSYLAILSALDSGPIRRLDWTKGALDMLKEHSSVMDSSHSFKNYRTLLAESRPPCLPYIGLVLQDLTFVNVGNSDYLAPEHCQGKTNLLNYGKRWQQFAILDSVRRFKSWLVFCAKW
;
A
#
# COMPACT_ATOMS: atom_id res chain seq x y z
N MET A 1 3.18 13.09 4.27
CA MET A 1 1.89 12.57 3.77
C MET A 1 0.98 13.70 3.29
N LEU A 2 0.62 14.71 4.11
CA LEU A 2 -0.23 15.82 3.62
C LEU A 2 0.45 16.67 2.53
N TRP A 3 1.71 17.07 2.73
CA TRP A 3 2.49 17.74 1.69
C TRP A 3 2.59 16.94 0.38
N TRP A 4 2.71 15.62 0.50
CA TRP A 4 2.72 14.74 -0.67
C TRP A 4 1.41 14.84 -1.46
N ALA A 5 0.26 14.89 -0.78
CA ALA A 5 -1.04 15.02 -1.44
C ALA A 5 -1.26 16.38 -2.14
N GLN A 6 -0.46 17.40 -1.79
CA GLN A 6 -0.53 18.73 -2.38
C GLN A 6 0.37 18.88 -3.60
N GLU A 7 1.65 18.52 -3.45
CA GLU A 7 2.68 18.88 -4.42
C GLU A 7 3.49 17.68 -4.95
N GLN A 8 3.40 16.52 -4.28
CA GLN A 8 4.24 15.35 -4.58
C GLN A 8 5.74 15.66 -4.62
N ASP A 9 6.18 16.64 -3.81
CA ASP A 9 7.58 17.07 -3.73
C ASP A 9 8.38 16.11 -2.81
N GLU A 10 9.37 15.45 -3.42
CA GLU A 10 10.28 14.52 -2.74
C GLU A 10 11.11 15.20 -1.65
N LYS A 11 11.56 16.44 -1.86
CA LYS A 11 12.38 17.19 -0.91
C LYS A 11 11.61 17.52 0.36
N LYS A 12 10.29 17.73 0.24
CA LYS A 12 9.40 18.01 1.38
C LYS A 12 8.96 16.74 2.12
N SER A 13 9.12 15.56 1.52
CA SER A 13 8.67 14.29 2.11
C SER A 13 9.72 13.17 2.01
N PRO A 14 10.99 13.38 2.44
CA PRO A 14 12.09 12.43 2.21
C PRO A 14 11.85 11.06 2.83
N ASN A 15 11.23 10.98 4.01
CA ASN A 15 10.90 9.71 4.66
C ASN A 15 9.83 8.91 3.89
N LEU A 16 8.89 9.60 3.24
CA LEU A 16 7.88 8.95 2.42
C LEU A 16 8.52 8.39 1.15
N CYS A 17 9.41 9.17 0.52
CA CYS A 17 10.17 8.74 -0.65
C CYS A 17 11.06 7.52 -0.33
N ALA A 18 11.80 7.55 0.78
CA ALA A 18 12.58 6.40 1.21
C ALA A 18 11.71 5.14 1.42
N PHE A 19 10.49 5.33 1.94
CA PHE A 19 9.54 4.23 2.15
C PHE A 19 8.98 3.67 0.84
N THR A 20 8.61 4.53 -0.13
CA THR A 20 8.12 4.09 -1.45
C THR A 20 9.25 3.50 -2.29
N GLU A 21 10.47 4.03 -2.20
CA GLU A 21 11.65 3.42 -2.79
C GLU A 21 11.92 2.03 -2.24
N HIS A 22 11.77 1.82 -0.93
CA HIS A 22 11.93 0.51 -0.34
C HIS A 22 10.93 -0.50 -0.92
N PHE A 23 9.66 -0.11 -1.08
CA PHE A 23 8.65 -0.93 -1.77
C PHE A 23 9.13 -1.35 -3.16
N ASN A 24 9.62 -0.40 -3.96
CA ASN A 24 10.12 -0.66 -5.30
C ASN A 24 11.35 -1.59 -5.29
N LYS A 25 12.32 -1.33 -4.39
CA LYS A 25 13.51 -2.18 -4.21
C LYS A 25 13.14 -3.63 -3.90
N VAL A 26 12.16 -3.86 -3.02
CA VAL A 26 11.65 -5.21 -2.73
C VAL A 26 11.02 -5.84 -3.98
N SER A 27 10.17 -5.11 -4.70
CA SER A 27 9.54 -5.61 -5.93
C SER A 27 10.57 -6.00 -7.00
N TYR A 28 11.57 -5.15 -7.24
CA TYR A 28 12.65 -5.45 -8.18
C TYR A 28 13.52 -6.62 -7.72
N TRP A 29 13.86 -6.69 -6.43
CA TRP A 29 14.66 -7.78 -5.87
C TRP A 29 13.97 -9.15 -6.07
N VAL A 30 12.68 -9.24 -5.75
CA VAL A 30 11.89 -10.45 -5.99
C VAL A 30 11.88 -10.80 -7.47
N ARG A 31 11.63 -9.80 -8.34
CA ARG A 31 11.59 -10.02 -9.79
C ARG A 31 12.90 -10.58 -10.32
N THR A 32 14.03 -10.00 -9.89
CA THR A 32 15.36 -10.46 -10.27
C THR A 32 15.59 -11.90 -9.84
N LEU A 33 15.31 -12.25 -8.58
CA LEU A 33 15.53 -13.61 -8.07
C LEU A 33 14.68 -14.68 -8.76
N VAL A 34 13.47 -14.33 -9.20
CA VAL A 34 12.61 -15.28 -9.94
C VAL A 34 13.07 -15.45 -11.40
N ILE A 35 13.57 -14.39 -12.05
CA ILE A 35 13.95 -14.43 -13.47
C ILE A 35 15.36 -14.95 -13.69
N GLN A 36 16.29 -14.67 -12.78
CA GLN A 36 17.72 -14.96 -12.93
C GLN A 36 18.06 -16.45 -13.16
N PRO A 37 17.40 -17.44 -12.53
CA PRO A 37 17.66 -18.84 -12.81
C PRO A 37 17.38 -19.20 -14.28
N SER A 38 18.25 -19.98 -14.89
CA SER A 38 18.04 -20.52 -16.25
C SER A 38 17.00 -21.65 -16.27
N GLU A 39 17.00 -22.50 -15.24
CA GLU A 39 16.11 -23.65 -15.12
C GLU A 39 14.71 -23.29 -14.63
N GLN A 40 13.69 -23.75 -15.35
CA GLN A 40 12.28 -23.49 -15.00
C GLN A 40 11.90 -24.03 -13.62
N ARG A 41 12.39 -25.22 -13.26
CA ARG A 41 12.17 -25.83 -11.94
C ARG A 41 12.69 -24.95 -10.80
N LEU A 42 13.81 -24.25 -11.00
CA LEU A 42 14.34 -23.34 -10.00
C LEU A 42 13.50 -22.06 -9.90
N ARG A 43 13.07 -21.49 -11.03
CA ARG A 43 12.17 -20.33 -11.03
C ARG A 43 10.88 -20.62 -10.25
N GLU A 44 10.29 -21.79 -10.46
CA GLU A 44 9.09 -22.22 -9.75
C GLU A 44 9.34 -22.37 -8.24
N LYS A 45 10.50 -22.92 -7.85
CA LYS A 45 10.91 -22.98 -6.44
C LYS A 45 10.98 -21.59 -5.80
N TYR A 46 11.53 -20.58 -6.50
CA TYR A 46 11.57 -19.20 -6.00
C TYR A 46 10.18 -18.58 -5.90
N LEU A 47 9.34 -18.72 -6.92
CA LEU A 47 7.96 -18.22 -6.90
C LEU A 47 7.19 -18.79 -5.71
N LEU A 48 7.22 -20.12 -5.52
CA LEU A 48 6.54 -20.78 -4.41
C LEU A 48 7.11 -20.37 -3.04
N LYS A 49 8.42 -20.09 -2.96
CA LYS A 49 9.03 -19.54 -1.75
C LYS A 49 8.49 -18.15 -1.43
N PHE A 50 8.34 -17.27 -2.44
CA PHE A 50 7.77 -15.94 -2.24
C PHE A 50 6.28 -15.97 -1.89
N VAL A 51 5.51 -16.88 -2.47
CA VAL A 51 4.11 -17.12 -2.03
C VAL A 51 4.06 -17.52 -0.55
N LYS A 52 4.97 -18.39 -0.08
CA LYS A 52 5.06 -18.72 1.36
C LYS A 52 5.42 -17.51 2.22
N ILE A 53 6.33 -16.65 1.76
CA ILE A 53 6.70 -15.41 2.46
C ILE A 53 5.50 -14.46 2.52
N MET A 54 4.77 -14.31 1.43
CA MET A 54 3.56 -13.48 1.36
C MET A 54 2.51 -13.90 2.39
N LYS A 55 2.29 -15.21 2.57
CA LYS A 55 1.39 -15.71 3.62
C LYS A 55 1.81 -15.24 5.01
N GLN A 56 3.12 -15.28 5.32
CA GLN A 56 3.63 -14.78 6.60
C GLN A 56 3.50 -13.27 6.74
N LEU A 57 3.79 -12.50 5.69
CA LEU A 57 3.62 -11.04 5.69
C LEU A 57 2.16 -10.64 5.94
N ARG A 58 1.20 -11.36 5.35
CA ARG A 58 -0.23 -11.16 5.60
C ARG A 58 -0.59 -11.42 7.06
N ASN A 59 -0.08 -12.50 7.65
CA ASN A 59 -0.31 -12.84 9.07
C ASN A 59 0.29 -11.81 10.03
N MET A 60 1.44 -11.22 9.66
CA MET A 60 2.11 -10.17 10.44
C MET A 60 1.46 -8.79 10.25
N GLY A 61 0.45 -8.64 9.40
CA GLY A 61 -0.11 -7.34 9.04
C GLY A 61 0.83 -6.45 8.22
N ASN A 62 1.88 -7.00 7.61
CA ASN A 62 2.77 -6.24 6.72
C ASN A 62 2.26 -6.26 5.28
N TYR A 63 1.21 -5.48 5.04
CA TYR A 63 0.56 -5.40 3.73
C TYR A 63 1.39 -4.63 2.70
N ASN A 64 2.27 -3.71 3.13
CA ASN A 64 3.15 -2.99 2.22
C ASN A 64 4.14 -3.91 1.52
N SER A 65 4.92 -4.71 2.27
CA SER A 65 5.85 -5.67 1.68
C SER A 65 5.11 -6.82 0.97
N TYR A 66 3.96 -7.23 1.49
CA TYR A 66 3.10 -8.23 0.85
C TYR A 66 2.71 -7.82 -0.57
N LEU A 67 2.24 -6.59 -0.76
CA LEU A 67 1.92 -6.07 -2.09
C LEU A 67 3.16 -5.84 -2.95
N ALA A 68 4.30 -5.45 -2.35
CA ALA A 68 5.56 -5.32 -3.09
C ALA A 68 5.94 -6.65 -3.76
N ILE A 69 5.87 -7.77 -3.04
CA ILE A 69 6.13 -9.10 -3.59
C ILE A 69 5.07 -9.48 -4.64
N LEU A 70 3.78 -9.27 -4.34
CA LEU A 70 2.71 -9.58 -5.30
C LEU A 70 2.87 -8.82 -6.62
N SER A 71 3.19 -7.52 -6.56
CA SER A 71 3.43 -6.68 -7.74
C SER A 71 4.63 -7.17 -8.58
N ALA A 72 5.61 -7.81 -7.95
CA ALA A 72 6.70 -8.44 -8.66
C ALA A 72 6.20 -9.70 -9.38
N LEU A 73 5.52 -10.60 -8.67
CA LEU A 73 5.04 -11.88 -9.19
C LEU A 73 3.95 -11.73 -10.27
N ASP A 74 3.16 -10.66 -10.21
CA ASP A 74 2.14 -10.33 -11.22
C ASP A 74 2.65 -9.41 -12.35
N SER A 75 3.94 -9.06 -12.32
CA SER A 75 4.52 -8.21 -13.36
C SER A 75 4.63 -8.94 -14.71
N GLY A 76 4.50 -8.19 -15.81
CA GLY A 76 4.58 -8.73 -17.16
C GLY A 76 5.79 -9.65 -17.42
N PRO A 77 7.00 -9.32 -16.93
CA PRO A 77 8.16 -10.21 -17.07
C PRO A 77 8.05 -11.57 -16.39
N ILE A 78 7.33 -11.66 -15.26
CA ILE A 78 7.10 -12.93 -14.59
C ILE A 78 5.92 -13.66 -15.24
N ARG A 79 4.80 -12.98 -15.50
CA ARG A 79 3.59 -13.62 -16.06
C ARG A 79 3.80 -14.34 -17.40
N ARG A 80 4.74 -13.87 -18.23
CA ARG A 80 5.03 -14.46 -19.55
C ARG A 80 5.89 -15.73 -19.51
N LEU A 81 6.43 -16.09 -18.34
CA LEU A 81 7.15 -17.34 -18.15
C LEU A 81 6.17 -18.52 -18.03
N ASP A 82 6.64 -19.73 -18.31
CA ASP A 82 5.80 -20.93 -18.30
C ASP A 82 5.59 -21.46 -16.88
N TRP A 83 4.43 -21.22 -16.28
CA TRP A 83 4.12 -21.61 -14.90
C TRP A 83 3.19 -22.80 -14.85
N THR A 84 3.42 -23.70 -13.88
CA THR A 84 2.44 -24.75 -13.59
C THR A 84 1.13 -24.14 -13.12
N LYS A 85 0.02 -24.82 -13.44
CA LYS A 85 -1.32 -24.40 -12.99
C LYS A 85 -1.38 -24.25 -11.47
N GLY A 86 -0.74 -25.15 -10.73
CA GLY A 86 -0.67 -25.09 -9.27
C GLY A 86 0.03 -23.83 -8.74
N ALA A 87 1.12 -23.40 -9.36
CA ALA A 87 1.81 -22.16 -8.99
C ALA A 87 0.93 -20.92 -9.23
N LEU A 88 0.22 -20.86 -10.36
CA LEU A 88 -0.70 -19.77 -10.68
C LEU A 88 -1.91 -19.73 -9.75
N ASP A 89 -2.51 -20.88 -9.45
CA ASP A 89 -3.67 -20.97 -8.56
C ASP A 89 -3.34 -20.48 -7.14
N MET A 90 -2.11 -20.74 -6.67
CA MET A 90 -1.63 -20.22 -5.38
C MET A 90 -1.46 -18.68 -5.37
N LEU A 91 -1.22 -18.04 -6.51
CA LEU A 91 -1.16 -16.58 -6.62
C LEU A 91 -2.55 -15.93 -6.69
N LYS A 92 -3.54 -16.61 -7.28
CA LYS A 92 -4.90 -16.04 -7.47
C LYS A 92 -5.55 -15.59 -6.16
N GLU A 93 -5.40 -16.36 -5.08
CA GLU A 93 -5.91 -15.97 -3.76
C GLU A 93 -5.32 -14.61 -3.33
N HIS A 94 -4.02 -14.45 -3.52
CA HIS A 94 -3.31 -13.24 -3.14
C HIS A 94 -3.69 -12.04 -4.02
N SER A 95 -3.85 -12.25 -5.32
CA SER A 95 -4.36 -11.24 -6.25
C SER A 95 -5.76 -10.77 -5.87
N SER A 96 -6.66 -11.69 -5.49
CA SER A 96 -8.02 -11.33 -5.05
C SER A 96 -8.02 -10.45 -3.79
N VAL A 97 -7.14 -10.72 -2.83
CA VAL A 97 -7.02 -9.92 -1.61
C VAL A 97 -6.60 -8.48 -1.90
N MET A 98 -5.68 -8.28 -2.85
CA MET A 98 -5.15 -6.95 -3.22
C MET A 98 -5.74 -6.41 -4.53
N ASP A 99 -6.88 -6.95 -4.95
CA ASP A 99 -7.53 -6.52 -6.18
C ASP A 99 -7.88 -5.03 -6.10
N SER A 100 -7.45 -4.26 -7.10
CA SER A 100 -7.61 -2.81 -7.09
C SER A 100 -9.04 -2.35 -7.43
N SER A 101 -9.92 -3.26 -7.88
CA SER A 101 -11.30 -2.91 -8.25
C SER A 101 -12.06 -2.36 -7.03
N HIS A 102 -12.98 -1.45 -7.31
CA HIS A 102 -13.74 -0.74 -6.28
C HIS A 102 -12.84 -0.11 -5.20
N SER A 103 -11.70 0.47 -5.61
CA SER A 103 -10.71 1.10 -4.73
C SER A 103 -10.23 0.14 -3.64
N PHE A 104 -9.73 -1.04 -4.03
CA PHE A 104 -9.16 -2.01 -3.08
C PHE A 104 -10.16 -2.52 -2.03
N LYS A 105 -11.42 -2.79 -2.40
CA LYS A 105 -12.49 -3.18 -1.46
C LYS A 105 -12.08 -4.32 -0.52
N ASN A 106 -11.54 -5.42 -1.06
CA ASN A 106 -11.16 -6.59 -0.26
C ASN A 106 -10.03 -6.26 0.73
N TYR A 107 -9.01 -5.54 0.27
CA TYR A 107 -7.92 -5.09 1.12
C TYR A 107 -8.38 -4.08 2.18
N ARG A 108 -9.30 -3.18 1.87
CA ARG A 108 -9.88 -2.25 2.86
C ARG A 108 -10.62 -2.98 3.97
N THR A 109 -11.41 -4.01 3.64
CA THR A 109 -12.06 -4.87 4.65
C THR A 109 -11.02 -5.55 5.54
N LEU A 110 -10.02 -6.19 4.94
CA LEU A 110 -8.92 -6.82 5.67
C LEU A 110 -8.19 -5.82 6.59
N LEU A 111 -7.91 -4.62 6.09
CA LEU A 111 -7.23 -3.57 6.84
C LEU A 111 -8.09 -3.02 7.99
N ALA A 112 -9.41 -2.98 7.83
CA ALA A 112 -10.33 -2.58 8.90
C ALA A 112 -10.28 -3.54 10.09
N GLU A 113 -10.24 -4.85 9.80
CA GLU A 113 -10.18 -5.95 10.78
C GLU A 113 -8.77 -6.15 11.39
N SER A 114 -7.74 -5.57 10.76
CA SER A 114 -6.35 -5.71 11.17
C SER A 114 -6.07 -5.06 12.53
N ARG A 115 -5.29 -5.78 13.36
CA ARG A 115 -4.84 -5.30 14.67
C ARG A 115 -3.40 -4.82 14.60
N PRO A 116 -3.01 -3.82 15.42
CA PRO A 116 -1.62 -3.42 15.55
C PRO A 116 -0.73 -4.55 16.15
N PRO A 117 0.57 -4.62 15.81
CA PRO A 117 1.26 -3.79 14.82
C PRO A 117 0.85 -4.18 13.39
N CYS A 118 0.67 -3.19 12.52
CA CYS A 118 0.30 -3.40 11.12
C CYS A 118 1.00 -2.35 10.24
N LEU A 119 1.51 -2.78 9.08
CA LEU A 119 2.11 -1.91 8.08
C LEU A 119 1.22 -1.86 6.82
N PRO A 120 0.28 -0.89 6.72
CA PRO A 120 -0.59 -0.77 5.57
C PRO A 120 0.20 -0.43 4.29
N TYR A 121 -0.33 -0.83 3.14
CA TYR A 121 0.09 -0.28 1.85
C TYR A 121 -0.16 1.23 1.81
N ILE A 122 0.93 2.00 1.81
CA ILE A 122 0.86 3.47 1.92
C ILE A 122 0.25 4.12 0.68
N GLY A 123 0.37 3.49 -0.50
CA GLY A 123 -0.15 4.07 -1.75
C GLY A 123 -1.67 4.29 -1.70
N LEU A 124 -2.42 3.39 -1.05
CA LEU A 124 -3.87 3.57 -0.87
C LEU A 124 -4.18 4.76 0.05
N VAL A 125 -3.41 4.93 1.12
CA VAL A 125 -3.57 6.09 2.04
C VAL A 125 -3.28 7.39 1.30
N LEU A 126 -2.22 7.43 0.49
CA LEU A 126 -1.87 8.60 -0.30
C LEU A 126 -2.93 8.90 -1.36
N GLN A 127 -3.49 7.86 -2.00
CA GLN A 127 -4.60 8.00 -2.94
C GLN A 127 -5.82 8.66 -2.27
N ASP A 128 -6.21 8.20 -1.07
CA ASP A 128 -7.33 8.77 -0.32
C ASP A 128 -7.08 10.24 0.06
N LEU A 129 -5.87 10.55 0.54
CA LEU A 129 -5.47 11.92 0.88
C LEU A 129 -5.47 12.84 -0.36
N THR A 130 -5.04 12.33 -1.51
CA THR A 130 -5.01 13.07 -2.77
C THR A 130 -6.43 13.33 -3.26
N PHE A 131 -7.31 12.33 -3.18
CA PHE A 131 -8.71 12.48 -3.55
C PHE A 131 -9.41 13.55 -2.71
N VAL A 132 -9.23 13.54 -1.39
CA VAL A 132 -9.77 14.59 -0.51
C VAL A 132 -9.15 15.96 -0.83
N ASN A 133 -7.84 16.00 -1.10
CA ASN A 133 -7.15 17.26 -1.38
C ASN A 133 -7.66 17.92 -2.68
N VAL A 134 -7.79 17.14 -3.75
CA VAL A 134 -8.21 17.62 -5.07
C VAL A 134 -9.73 17.86 -5.13
N GLY A 135 -10.52 16.98 -4.50
CA GLY A 135 -11.98 17.05 -4.56
C GLY A 135 -12.62 18.13 -3.67
N ASN A 136 -11.85 18.77 -2.79
CA ASN A 136 -12.39 19.76 -1.85
C ASN A 136 -11.52 21.03 -1.82
N SER A 137 -12.15 22.19 -1.93
CA SER A 137 -11.48 23.49 -1.75
C SER A 137 -11.02 23.70 -0.32
N ASP A 138 -9.89 24.38 -0.14
CA ASP A 138 -9.37 24.76 1.19
C ASP A 138 -10.24 25.77 1.92
N TYR A 139 -11.02 26.54 1.17
CA TYR A 139 -11.94 27.55 1.65
C TYR A 139 -13.36 27.26 1.16
N LEU A 140 -14.36 27.65 1.95
CA LEU A 140 -15.77 27.56 1.59
C LEU A 140 -16.11 28.58 0.51
N ALA A 141 -17.00 28.21 -0.41
CA ALA A 141 -17.49 29.11 -1.44
C ALA A 141 -18.34 30.23 -0.80
N PRO A 142 -18.17 31.51 -1.22
CA PRO A 142 -18.89 32.64 -0.63
C PRO A 142 -20.43 32.51 -0.68
N GLU A 143 -20.94 31.83 -1.70
CA GLU A 143 -22.35 31.48 -1.89
C GLU A 143 -22.93 30.68 -0.71
N HIS A 144 -22.13 29.80 -0.10
CA HIS A 144 -22.52 29.02 1.08
C HIS A 144 -22.29 29.77 2.41
N CYS A 145 -21.76 30.99 2.35
CA CYS A 145 -21.22 31.71 3.49
C CYS A 145 -21.77 33.13 3.62
N GLN A 146 -22.94 33.41 3.01
CA GLN A 146 -23.59 34.73 3.04
C GLN A 146 -22.64 35.85 2.55
N GLY A 147 -21.82 35.56 1.54
CA GLY A 147 -20.85 36.50 0.98
C GLY A 147 -19.53 36.63 1.75
N LYS A 148 -19.36 35.93 2.89
CA LYS A 148 -18.08 35.90 3.61
C LYS A 148 -17.04 35.11 2.80
N THR A 149 -15.85 35.69 2.65
CA THR A 149 -14.70 35.07 1.96
C THR A 149 -13.68 34.54 2.97
N ASN A 150 -12.72 33.75 2.51
CA ASN A 150 -11.59 33.21 3.31
C ASN A 150 -12.00 32.36 4.53
N LEU A 151 -13.20 31.78 4.52
CA LEU A 151 -13.63 30.84 5.55
C LEU A 151 -13.05 29.46 5.27
N LEU A 152 -12.29 28.90 6.22
CA LEU A 152 -11.66 27.60 6.08
C LEU A 152 -12.69 26.47 5.98
N ASN A 153 -12.44 25.53 5.07
CA ASN A 153 -13.22 24.32 4.96
C ASN A 153 -12.79 23.28 6.01
N TYR A 154 -13.37 23.37 7.21
CA TYR A 154 -13.10 22.40 8.29
C TYR A 154 -13.53 20.97 7.93
N GLY A 155 -14.50 20.79 7.03
CA GLY A 155 -14.90 19.47 6.51
C GLY A 155 -13.74 18.77 5.81
N LYS A 156 -13.05 19.48 4.91
CA LYS A 156 -11.83 18.97 4.25
C LYS A 156 -10.75 18.60 5.26
N ARG A 157 -10.49 19.48 6.25
CA ARG A 157 -9.48 19.24 7.29
C ARG A 157 -9.80 18.01 8.13
N TRP A 158 -11.07 17.85 8.50
CA TRP A 158 -11.55 16.69 9.24
C TRP A 158 -11.36 15.39 8.45
N GLN A 159 -11.72 15.37 7.17
CA GLN A 159 -11.50 14.19 6.31
C GLN A 159 -10.01 13.82 6.19
N GLN A 160 -9.13 14.80 5.98
CA GLN A 160 -7.69 14.59 5.96
C GLN A 160 -7.17 14.04 7.29
N PHE A 161 -7.65 14.59 8.41
CA PHE A 161 -7.32 14.12 9.75
C PHE A 161 -7.76 12.67 9.97
N ALA A 162 -9.01 12.34 9.64
CA ALA A 162 -9.58 11.00 9.82
C ALA A 162 -8.77 9.93 9.06
N ILE A 163 -8.32 10.22 7.84
CA ILE A 163 -7.45 9.32 7.07
C ILE A 163 -6.13 9.10 7.80
N LEU A 164 -5.46 10.17 8.25
CA LEU A 164 -4.18 10.05 8.96
C LEU A 164 -4.31 9.33 10.30
N ASP A 165 -5.39 9.59 11.02
CA ASP A 165 -5.67 8.96 12.30
C ASP A 165 -5.91 7.46 12.16
N SER A 166 -6.62 7.05 11.09
CA SER A 166 -6.81 5.65 10.75
C SER A 166 -5.49 4.89 10.52
N VAL A 167 -4.41 5.59 10.14
CA VAL A 167 -3.06 5.01 9.98
C VAL A 167 -2.29 5.01 11.31
N ARG A 168 -2.48 6.04 12.13
CA ARG A 168 -1.85 6.14 13.46
C ARG A 168 -2.22 4.97 14.36
N ARG A 169 -3.45 4.47 14.28
CA ARG A 169 -3.91 3.32 15.07
C ARG A 169 -3.02 2.09 14.90
N PHE A 170 -2.35 1.92 13.75
CA PHE A 170 -1.50 0.78 13.48
C PHE A 170 -0.09 0.84 14.10
N LYS A 171 0.28 1.98 14.70
CA LYS A 171 1.63 2.24 15.24
C LYS A 171 1.87 1.76 16.68
N SER A 172 1.17 0.74 17.21
CA SER A 172 1.46 0.26 18.57
C SER A 172 2.76 -0.57 18.64
N TRP A 173 3.89 0.09 18.42
CA TRP A 173 5.24 -0.47 18.55
C TRP A 173 5.70 -0.58 20.01
N LEU A 174 4.88 -0.12 20.97
CA LEU A 174 5.19 -0.13 22.41
C LEU A 174 5.33 -1.54 23.01
N VAL A 175 4.87 -2.60 22.33
CA VAL A 175 4.97 -3.98 22.85
C VAL A 175 6.26 -4.68 22.39
N PHE A 176 6.94 -4.21 21.34
CA PHE A 176 8.13 -4.88 20.80
C PHE A 176 9.45 -4.40 21.45
N CYS A 177 9.52 -3.15 21.91
CA CYS A 177 10.69 -2.62 22.60
C CYS A 177 10.81 -3.01 24.08
N ALA A 178 9.81 -3.72 24.64
CA ALA A 178 9.82 -4.11 26.07
C ALA A 178 10.30 -5.57 26.30
N LYS A 179 10.81 -6.25 25.26
CA LYS A 179 11.25 -7.66 25.36
C LYS A 179 12.60 -7.97 24.71
N TRP A 180 13.44 -6.97 24.49
CA TRP A 180 14.86 -7.14 24.17
C TRP A 180 15.70 -6.14 24.95
#